data_AF-A0AA37EHP4-F1
#
_entry.id   AF-A0AA37EHP4-F1
#
_cell.length_a   1.000
_cell.length_b   1.000
_cell.length_c   1.000
_cell.angle_alpha   90.00
_cell.angle_beta   90.00
_cell.angle_gamma   90.00
#
_symmetry.space_group_name_H-M   'P 1'
#
loop_
_entity.id
_entity.type
_entity.pdbx_description
1 polymer ?
#
loop_
_entity_poly.entity_id
_entity_poly.type
_entity_poly.pdbx_seq_one_letter_code
_entity_poly.pdbx_strand_id
1 'polypeptide(L)'
;MQAHPYAKSILRDESMHDRMLPGTGCGNTAGFVRLIRDKGVRPAVVGVEVISDEILSRGVAQAAKDNYEAARAVLEQIWPEVLER
;
A
#
# COMPACT_ATOMS: atom_id res chain seq x y z
N MET A 1 13.26 26.38 11.34
CA MET A 1 12.25 25.31 11.16
C MET A 1 11.24 25.82 10.16
N GLN A 2 11.20 25.26 8.96
CA GLN A 2 10.15 25.59 8.00
C GLN A 2 8.85 24.94 8.49
N ALA A 3 7.79 25.72 8.68
CA ALA A 3 6.50 25.17 9.05
C ALA A 3 5.97 24.37 7.85
N HIS A 4 5.92 23.04 7.99
CA HIS A 4 5.19 22.17 7.10
C HIS A 4 3.80 22.04 7.70
N PRO A 5 2.80 22.84 7.24
CA PRO A 5 1.47 22.75 7.79
C PRO A 5 0.96 21.31 7.61
N TYR A 6 0.49 20.71 8.70
CA TYR A 6 -0.13 19.39 8.65
C TYR A 6 -1.27 19.40 7.63
N ALA A 7 -1.50 18.25 7.00
CA ALA A 7 -2.64 18.05 6.14
C ALA A 7 -3.94 18.42 6.88
N LYS A 8 -4.97 18.83 6.14
CA LYS A 8 -6.31 19.08 6.69
C LYS A 8 -6.74 17.87 7.53
N SER A 9 -7.48 18.10 8.63
CA SER A 9 -7.89 17.04 9.57
C SER A 9 -8.47 15.82 8.85
N ILE A 10 -9.33 16.03 7.86
CA ILE A 10 -9.95 14.96 7.07
C ILE A 10 -8.94 14.03 6.41
N LEU A 11 -7.84 14.55 5.85
CA LEU A 11 -6.82 13.74 5.18
C LEU A 11 -5.94 12.99 6.18
N ARG A 12 -5.76 13.57 7.37
CA ARG A 12 -5.05 12.90 8.45
C ARG A 12 -5.89 11.75 9.00
N ASP A 13 -7.19 11.96 9.18
CA ASP A 13 -8.11 10.94 9.65
C ASP A 13 -8.18 9.79 8.63
N GLU A 14 -8.37 10.09 7.34
CA GLU A 14 -8.32 9.10 6.26
C GLU A 14 -7.01 8.30 6.25
N SER A 15 -5.86 8.99 6.33
CA SER A 15 -4.53 8.33 6.33
C SER A 15 -4.32 7.38 7.51
N MET A 16 -5.00 7.61 8.64
CA MET A 16 -4.81 6.88 9.89
C MET A 16 -5.91 5.85 10.18
N HIS A 17 -7.01 5.84 9.41
CA HIS A 17 -8.17 5.02 9.72
C HIS A 17 -8.80 4.32 8.52
N ASP A 18 -8.56 4.80 7.28
CA ASP A 18 -9.39 4.41 6.13
C ASP A 18 -8.59 4.14 4.85
N ARG A 19 -7.38 3.56 4.99
CA ARG A 19 -6.62 3.11 3.82
C ARG A 19 -7.27 1.87 3.19
N MET A 20 -7.23 1.81 1.86
CA MET A 20 -7.70 0.66 1.09
C MET A 20 -6.58 -0.36 0.85
N LEU A 21 -6.96 -1.63 0.65
CA LEU A 21 -6.03 -2.67 0.21
C LEU A 21 -5.33 -2.28 -1.10
N PRO A 22 -4.08 -2.75 -1.33
CA PRO A 22 -3.38 -2.51 -2.59
C PRO A 22 -4.24 -2.88 -3.81
N GLY A 23 -4.37 -1.96 -4.76
CA GLY A 23 -5.10 -2.19 -6.01
C GLY A 23 -6.63 -2.15 -5.92
N THR A 24 -7.23 -1.95 -4.75
CA THR A 24 -8.71 -1.87 -4.60
C THR A 24 -9.25 -0.45 -4.46
N GLY A 25 -8.39 0.52 -4.17
CA GLY A 25 -8.74 1.95 -4.08
C GLY A 25 -8.51 2.74 -5.38
N CYS A 26 -8.68 4.06 -5.31
CA CYS A 26 -8.57 4.96 -6.46
C CYS A 26 -7.14 5.43 -6.79
N GLY A 27 -6.13 4.99 -6.03
CA GLY A 27 -4.76 5.50 -6.09
C GLY A 27 -3.87 4.96 -7.22
N ASN A 28 -4.37 4.06 -8.07
CA ASN A 28 -3.59 3.41 -9.14
C ASN A 28 -2.27 2.78 -8.67
N THR A 29 -2.35 1.91 -7.67
CA THR A 29 -1.18 1.23 -7.08
C THR A 29 -0.32 0.53 -8.15
N ALA A 30 -0.95 -0.12 -9.13
CA ALA A 30 -0.25 -0.78 -10.24
C ALA A 30 0.59 0.20 -11.09
N GLY A 31 0.05 1.37 -11.42
CA GLY A 31 0.78 2.42 -12.12
C GLY A 31 1.95 2.97 -11.29
N PHE A 32 1.76 3.15 -9.99
CA PHE A 32 2.82 3.58 -9.08
C PHE A 32 3.97 2.57 -9.00
N VAL A 33 3.67 1.28 -8.84
CA VAL A 33 4.69 0.21 -8.81
C VAL A 33 5.47 0.16 -10.13
N ARG A 34 4.78 0.29 -11.27
CA ARG A 34 5.41 0.36 -12.59
C ARG A 34 6.38 1.53 -12.68
N LEU A 35 6.00 2.71 -12.19
CA LEU A 35 6.87 3.88 -12.18
C LEU A 35 8.16 3.63 -11.39
N ILE A 36 8.07 3.00 -10.22
CA ILE A 36 9.24 2.67 -9.39
C ILE A 36 10.16 1.66 -10.10
N ARG A 37 9.57 0.64 -10.74
CA ARG A 37 10.28 -0.34 -11.56
C ARG A 37 11.03 0.31 -12.70
N ASP A 38 10.32 1.11 -13.49
CA ASP A 38 10.85 1.73 -14.71
C ASP A 38 11.92 2.78 -14.37
N LYS A 39 11.90 3.34 -13.16
CA LYS A 39 12.98 4.18 -12.63
C LYS A 39 14.25 3.39 -12.28
N GLY A 40 14.20 2.07 -12.27
CA GLY A 40 15.33 1.18 -12.01
C GLY A 40 15.61 0.92 -10.53
N VAL A 41 14.67 1.22 -9.63
CA VAL A 41 14.80 0.93 -8.19
C VAL A 41 14.86 -0.59 -8.00
N ARG A 42 15.71 -1.07 -7.09
CA ARG A 42 15.82 -2.50 -6.76
C ARG A 42 15.62 -2.69 -5.26
N PRO A 43 14.37 -2.75 -4.78
CA PRO A 43 14.10 -2.94 -3.37
C PRO A 43 14.53 -4.34 -2.93
N ALA A 44 15.05 -4.46 -1.70
CA ALA A 44 15.26 -5.76 -1.07
C ALA A 44 13.95 -6.36 -0.54
N VAL A 45 13.03 -5.49 -0.10
CA VAL A 45 11.72 -5.85 0.44
C VAL A 45 10.67 -4.83 -0.01
N VAL A 46 9.42 -5.28 -0.14
CA VAL A 46 8.26 -4.41 -0.35
C VAL A 46 7.42 -4.42 0.91
N GLY A 47 7.35 -3.28 1.60
CA GLY A 47 6.48 -3.10 2.76
C GLY A 47 5.04 -2.82 2.34
N VAL A 48 4.08 -3.39 3.05
CA VAL A 48 2.64 -3.15 2.86
C VAL A 48 2.10 -2.48 4.12
N GLU A 49 1.64 -1.23 3.99
CA GLU A 49 1.09 -0.45 5.11
C GLU A 49 -0.34 0.00 4.79
N VAL A 50 -1.30 -0.72 5.34
CA VAL A 50 -2.73 -0.39 5.28
C VAL A 50 -3.24 -0.14 6.69
N ILE A 51 -3.37 1.14 7.04
CA ILE A 51 -3.94 1.60 8.29
C ILE A 51 -5.44 1.74 8.08
N SER A 52 -6.21 0.76 8.53
CA SER A 52 -7.65 0.69 8.32
C SER A 52 -8.35 0.04 9.50
N ASP A 53 -9.27 0.78 10.11
CA ASP A 53 -10.09 0.29 11.22
C ASP A 53 -11.01 -0.84 10.74
N GLU A 54 -11.57 -0.70 9.53
CA GLU A 54 -12.45 -1.72 8.93
C GLU A 54 -11.70 -3.04 8.69
N ILE A 55 -10.52 -2.99 8.06
CA ILE A 55 -9.75 -4.21 7.75
C ILE A 55 -9.23 -4.84 9.04
N LEU A 56 -8.75 -4.05 9.99
CA LEU A 56 -8.27 -4.56 11.28
C LEU A 56 -9.40 -5.19 12.11
N SER A 57 -10.63 -4.70 12.00
CA SER A 57 -11.80 -5.25 12.71
C SER A 57 -12.10 -6.72 12.35
N ARG A 58 -11.61 -7.19 11.19
CA ARG A 58 -11.72 -8.60 10.73
C ARG A 58 -10.74 -9.53 11.45
N GLY A 59 -9.83 -8.99 12.27
CA GLY A 59 -8.83 -9.71 13.03
C GLY A 59 -7.44 -9.66 12.40
N VAL A 60 -6.39 -9.63 13.24
CA VAL A 60 -4.99 -9.42 12.82
C VAL A 60 -4.54 -10.43 11.74
N ALA A 61 -4.85 -11.71 11.92
CA ALA A 61 -4.45 -12.75 10.96
C ALA A 61 -5.15 -12.58 9.60
N GLN A 62 -6.44 -12.26 9.61
CA GLN A 62 -7.20 -12.03 8.38
C GLN A 62 -6.74 -10.74 7.68
N ALA A 63 -6.56 -9.66 8.43
CA ALA A 63 -6.02 -8.41 7.92
C ALA A 63 -4.64 -8.62 7.26
N ALA A 64 -3.73 -9.36 7.91
CA ALA A 64 -2.41 -9.66 7.35
C ALA A 64 -2.52 -10.48 6.04
N LYS A 65 -3.43 -11.46 6.01
CA LYS A 65 -3.69 -12.27 4.81
C LYS A 65 -4.23 -11.41 3.66
N ASP A 66 -5.27 -10.61 3.91
CA ASP A 66 -5.89 -9.72 2.91
C ASP A 66 -4.86 -8.74 2.32
N ASN A 67 -4.02 -8.16 3.18
CA ASN A 67 -2.93 -7.27 2.79
C ASN A 67 -1.90 -7.96 1.89
N TYR A 68 -1.45 -9.16 2.30
CA TYR A 68 -0.47 -9.93 1.54
C TYR A 68 -1.04 -10.34 0.17
N GLU A 69 -2.25 -10.88 0.12
CA GLU A 69 -2.87 -11.36 -1.12
C GLU A 69 -3.11 -10.21 -2.10
N ALA A 70 -3.62 -9.06 -1.63
CA ALA A 70 -3.83 -7.89 -2.47
C ALA A 70 -2.50 -7.30 -3.00
N ALA A 71 -1.48 -7.19 -2.15
CA ALA A 71 -0.16 -6.73 -2.57
C ALA A 71 0.47 -7.68 -3.60
N ARG A 72 0.39 -8.99 -3.35
CA ARG A 72 0.91 -10.02 -4.25
C ARG A 72 0.24 -9.95 -5.61
N ALA A 73 -1.09 -9.79 -5.66
CA ALA A 73 -1.83 -9.67 -6.93
C ALA A 73 -1.35 -8.46 -7.77
N VAL A 74 -1.12 -7.30 -7.14
CA VAL A 74 -0.58 -6.12 -7.84
C VAL A 74 0.84 -6.38 -8.35
N LEU A 75 1.69 -7.01 -7.54
CA LEU A 75 3.07 -7.32 -7.90
C LEU A 75 3.15 -8.38 -9.01
N GLU A 76 2.35 -9.45 -8.95
CA GLU A 76 2.26 -10.46 -10.01
C GLU A 76 1.91 -9.84 -11.36
N GLN A 77 1.01 -8.85 -11.37
CA GLN A 77 0.59 -8.17 -12.60
C GLN A 77 1.68 -7.25 -13.18
N ILE A 78 2.48 -6.59 -12.35
CA ILE A 78 3.31 -5.44 -12.79
C ILE A 78 4.81 -5.69 -12.65
N TRP A 79 5.23 -6.47 -11.66
CA TRP A 79 6.64 -6.68 -11.32
C TRP A 79 6.85 -8.07 -10.66
N PRO A 80 6.52 -9.16 -11.37
CA PRO A 80 6.57 -10.52 -10.80
C PRO A 80 7.96 -10.91 -10.28
N GLU A 81 9.04 -10.35 -10.84
CA GLU A 81 10.42 -10.65 -10.47
C GLU A 81 10.77 -10.26 -9.02
N VAL A 82 9.98 -9.40 -8.37
CA VAL A 82 10.17 -9.10 -6.93
C VAL A 82 9.61 -10.19 -6.00
N LEU A 83 8.80 -11.11 -6.53
CA LEU A 83 8.20 -12.22 -5.78
C LEU A 83 9.03 -13.50 -5.82
N GLU A 84 9.99 -13.59 -6.75
CA GLU A 84 10.81 -14.79 -6.99
C GLU A 84 12.07 -14.86 -6.10
N ARG A 85 12.20 -13.95 -5.13
CA ARG A 85 13.39 -13.82 -4.27
C ARG A 85 13.24 -14.51 -2.92
#